data_AF-A0A2H9KYR4-F1
#
_entry.id   AF-A0A2H9KYR4-F1
#
_cell.length_a   1.000
_cell.length_b   1.000
_cell.length_c   1.000
_cell.angle_alpha   90.00
_cell.angle_beta   90.00
_cell.angle_gamma   90.00
#
_symmetry.space_group_name_H-M   'P 1'
#
loop_
_entity.id
_entity.type
_entity.pdbx_description
1 polymer ?
#
loop_
_entity_poly.entity_id
_entity_poly.type
_entity_poly.pdbx_seq_one_letter_code
_entity_poly.pdbx_strand_id
1 'polypeptide(L)'
;MSIFMLLLAIAYLSWEDGRASALEKQVQVQADEAASRALRAIAKSPGIPSSWASQGLTPDSASLLGIGAASAYNEIDEFKIAKIAQYFNSSPYSNITKSRLGLSPFEADVRISYLNGTDIATMGAPPGASSIVLSSKQRIAVYKNESAIIRVRLWNIQAS
;
A
#
# COMPACT_ATOMS: atom_id res chain seq x y z
N MET A 1 11.35 45.32 -26.77
CA MET A 1 11.58 44.72 -25.44
C MET A 1 10.38 43.89 -24.93
N SER A 2 9.14 44.32 -25.17
CA SER A 2 7.93 43.66 -24.64
C SER A 2 7.67 42.23 -25.17
N ILE A 3 8.04 41.94 -26.42
CA ILE A 3 7.88 40.60 -27.03
C ILE A 3 8.79 39.57 -26.37
N PHE A 4 10.01 39.95 -26.00
CA PHE A 4 10.96 39.06 -25.32
C PHE A 4 10.47 38.68 -23.92
N MET A 5 9.95 39.65 -23.16
CA MET A 5 9.34 39.40 -21.85
C MET A 5 8.13 38.45 -21.95
N LEU A 6 7.29 38.61 -22.98
CA LEU A 6 6.14 37.72 -23.21
C LEU A 6 6.57 36.28 -23.47
N LEU A 7 7.58 36.08 -24.33
CA LEU A 7 8.11 34.74 -24.62
C LEU A 7 8.75 34.09 -23.38
N LEU A 8 9.43 34.88 -22.56
CA LEU A 8 10.05 34.40 -21.33
C LEU A 8 8.99 33.96 -20.30
N ALA A 9 7.87 34.70 -20.22
CA ALA A 9 6.72 34.31 -19.38
C ALA A 9 6.07 33.00 -19.87
N ILE A 10 5.87 32.83 -21.18
CA ILE A 10 5.31 31.59 -21.74
C ILE A 10 6.24 30.40 -21.50
N ALA A 11 7.55 30.57 -21.71
CA ALA A 11 8.54 29.54 -21.46
C ALA A 11 8.60 29.15 -19.97
N TYR A 12 8.49 30.13 -19.08
CA TYR A 12 8.44 29.92 -17.63
C TYR A 12 7.19 29.11 -17.21
N LEU A 13 6.00 29.49 -17.69
CA LEU A 13 4.75 28.78 -17.42
C LEU A 13 4.80 27.33 -17.94
N SER A 14 5.28 27.13 -19.16
CA SER A 14 5.44 25.78 -19.73
C SER A 14 6.44 24.92 -18.95
N TRP A 15 7.48 25.54 -18.37
CA TRP A 15 8.46 24.84 -17.54
C TRP A 15 7.88 24.43 -16.18
N GLU A 16 7.10 25.30 -15.54
CA GLU A 16 6.41 24.98 -14.29
C GLU A 16 5.39 23.85 -14.47
N ASP A 17 4.57 23.91 -15.52
CA ASP A 17 3.59 22.85 -15.84
C ASP A 17 4.27 21.51 -16.13
N GLY A 18 5.40 21.56 -16.86
CA GLY A 18 6.21 20.37 -17.15
C GLY A 18 6.80 19.75 -15.88
N ARG A 19 7.26 20.56 -14.92
CA ARG A 19 7.78 20.09 -13.63
C ARG A 19 6.67 19.50 -12.75
N ALA A 20 5.51 20.15 -12.68
CA ALA A 20 4.36 19.65 -11.92
C ALA A 20 3.92 18.27 -12.45
N SER A 21 3.76 18.14 -13.76
CA SER A 21 3.39 16.88 -14.42
C SER A 21 4.41 15.76 -14.20
N ALA A 22 5.71 16.10 -14.14
CA ALA A 22 6.77 15.12 -13.88
C ALA A 22 6.74 14.61 -12.44
N LEU A 23 6.48 15.49 -11.46
CA LEU A 23 6.36 15.12 -10.05
C LEU A 23 5.16 14.21 -9.81
N GLU A 24 4.00 14.52 -10.39
CA GLU A 24 2.80 13.68 -10.28
C GLU A 24 3.03 12.27 -10.82
N LYS A 25 3.64 12.15 -12.00
CA LYS A 25 4.00 10.85 -12.58
C LYS A 25 4.96 10.08 -11.69
N GLN A 26 5.96 10.74 -11.11
CA GLN A 26 6.91 10.09 -10.21
C GLN A 26 6.21 9.54 -8.95
N VAL A 27 5.32 10.32 -8.35
CA VAL A 27 4.52 9.91 -7.19
C VAL A 27 3.62 8.72 -7.53
N GLN A 28 2.97 8.74 -8.70
CA GLN A 28 2.13 7.65 -9.17
C GLN A 28 2.92 6.35 -9.36
N VAL A 29 4.10 6.42 -9.99
CA VAL A 29 4.98 5.25 -10.17
C VAL A 29 5.43 4.69 -8.82
N GLN A 30 5.79 5.54 -7.86
CA GLN A 30 6.16 5.10 -6.52
C GLN A 30 4.99 4.41 -5.79
N ALA A 31 3.77 4.94 -5.91
CA ALA A 31 2.58 4.30 -5.37
C ALA A 31 2.34 2.94 -6.04
N ASP A 32 2.45 2.85 -7.36
CA ASP A 32 2.29 1.61 -8.10
C ASP A 32 3.28 0.51 -7.69
N GLU A 33 4.53 0.89 -7.41
CA GLU A 33 5.53 -0.02 -6.88
C GLU A 33 5.21 -0.43 -5.44
N ALA A 34 4.85 0.52 -4.58
CA ALA A 34 4.47 0.27 -3.19
C ALA A 34 3.29 -0.71 -3.10
N ALA A 35 2.23 -0.49 -3.87
CA ALA A 35 1.08 -1.39 -3.95
C ALA A 35 1.49 -2.79 -4.44
N SER A 36 2.39 -2.87 -5.41
CA SER A 36 2.91 -4.16 -5.92
C SER A 36 3.76 -4.88 -4.89
N ARG A 37 4.61 -4.16 -4.14
CA ARG A 37 5.43 -4.72 -3.06
C ARG A 37 4.54 -5.26 -1.93
N ALA A 38 3.53 -4.51 -1.51
CA ALA A 38 2.58 -4.96 -0.49
C ALA A 38 1.78 -6.18 -0.94
N LEU A 39 1.27 -6.20 -2.18
CA LEU A 39 0.61 -7.38 -2.74
C LEU A 39 1.51 -8.62 -2.74
N ARG A 40 2.81 -8.45 -3.07
CA ARG A 40 3.78 -9.54 -2.99
C ARG A 40 4.06 -9.97 -1.55
N ALA A 41 4.20 -9.01 -0.63
CA ALA A 41 4.42 -9.31 0.79
C ALA A 41 3.25 -10.12 1.37
N ILE A 42 2.01 -9.75 1.05
CA ILE A 42 0.81 -10.44 1.53
C ILE A 42 0.67 -11.81 0.84
N ALA A 43 0.73 -11.86 -0.50
CA ALA A 43 0.38 -13.07 -1.24
C ALA A 43 1.53 -14.08 -1.39
N LYS A 44 2.79 -13.68 -1.24
CA LYS A 44 3.94 -14.53 -1.58
C LYS A 44 4.98 -14.65 -0.48
N SER A 45 5.07 -13.69 0.44
CA SER A 45 6.07 -13.72 1.49
C SER A 45 5.50 -14.28 2.78
N PRO A 46 6.19 -15.22 3.44
CA PRO A 46 5.80 -15.67 4.77
C PRO A 46 6.18 -14.67 5.89
N GLY A 47 6.88 -13.58 5.57
CA GLY A 47 7.53 -12.72 6.55
C GLY A 47 8.84 -13.33 7.07
N ILE A 48 9.62 -12.54 7.81
CA ILE A 48 10.91 -12.95 8.37
C ILE A 48 10.98 -12.49 9.84
N PRO A 49 11.05 -13.43 10.80
CA PRO A 49 10.99 -14.89 10.64
C PRO A 49 9.64 -15.37 10.08
N SER A 50 9.58 -16.52 9.40
CA SER A 50 8.34 -17.03 8.79
C SER A 50 7.22 -17.32 9.81
N SER A 51 7.59 -17.52 11.07
CA SER A 51 6.71 -17.78 12.22
C SER A 51 6.48 -16.54 13.10
N TRP A 52 6.80 -15.33 12.62
CA TRP A 52 6.72 -14.10 13.42
C TRP A 52 5.38 -13.92 14.15
N ALA A 53 4.28 -14.28 13.49
CA ALA A 53 2.95 -14.17 14.07
C ALA A 53 2.81 -15.12 15.28
N SER A 54 3.20 -16.39 15.14
CA SER A 54 3.07 -17.40 16.21
C SER A 54 4.06 -17.20 17.35
N GLN A 55 5.18 -16.54 17.09
CA GLN A 55 6.14 -16.10 18.11
C GLN A 55 5.70 -14.85 18.86
N GLY A 56 4.56 -14.23 18.50
CA GLY A 56 4.08 -13.01 19.14
C GLY A 56 4.95 -11.79 18.84
N LEU A 57 5.70 -11.80 17.73
CA LEU A 57 6.50 -10.64 17.34
C LEU A 57 5.59 -9.50 16.88
N THR A 58 5.94 -8.30 17.31
CA THR A 58 5.30 -7.04 16.94
C THR A 58 6.08 -6.36 15.82
N PRO A 59 5.47 -5.45 15.03
CA PRO A 59 6.13 -4.79 13.90
C PRO A 59 7.42 -3.99 14.24
N ASP A 60 7.55 -3.56 15.49
CA ASP A 60 8.69 -2.85 16.07
C ASP A 60 9.76 -3.80 16.68
N SER A 61 9.49 -5.11 16.74
CA SER A 61 10.46 -6.09 17.22
C SER A 61 11.73 -6.06 16.37
N ALA A 62 12.90 -5.96 17.01
CA ALA A 62 14.19 -5.90 16.32
C ALA A 62 14.49 -7.18 15.50
N SER A 63 13.97 -8.32 15.94
CA SER A 63 14.06 -9.61 15.24
C SER A 63 13.21 -9.68 13.97
N LEU A 64 12.24 -8.77 13.80
CA LEU A 64 11.34 -8.76 12.66
C LEU A 64 11.93 -7.92 11.53
N LEU A 65 12.41 -8.59 10.49
CA LEU A 65 12.99 -7.92 9.32
C LEU A 65 11.91 -7.55 8.29
N GLY A 66 10.85 -8.36 8.18
CA GLY A 66 9.74 -8.10 7.29
C GLY A 66 8.49 -8.88 7.66
N ILE A 67 7.32 -8.36 7.29
CA ILE A 67 6.04 -9.04 7.46
C ILE A 67 5.52 -9.53 6.12
N GLY A 68 4.79 -10.63 6.18
CA GLY A 68 4.12 -11.22 5.05
C GLY A 68 3.02 -12.13 5.55
N ALA A 69 2.00 -12.33 4.72
CA ALA A 69 0.81 -13.08 5.12
C ALA A 69 0.76 -14.49 4.52
N ALA A 70 1.76 -14.89 3.72
CA ALA A 70 1.68 -16.14 3.00
C ALA A 70 2.08 -17.35 3.87
N SER A 71 1.36 -18.46 3.74
CA SER A 71 1.83 -19.79 4.20
C SER A 71 2.72 -20.41 3.13
N ALA A 72 2.26 -20.35 1.88
CA ALA A 72 2.93 -20.79 0.67
C ALA A 72 2.73 -19.77 -0.47
N TYR A 73 3.33 -20.03 -1.64
CA TYR A 73 3.18 -19.12 -2.78
C TYR A 73 1.70 -18.96 -3.15
N ASN A 74 1.19 -17.73 -3.08
CA ASN A 74 -0.19 -17.36 -3.40
C ASN A 74 -1.24 -17.96 -2.44
N GLU A 75 -0.85 -18.43 -1.26
CA GLU A 75 -1.73 -18.96 -0.22
C GLU A 75 -1.57 -18.13 1.05
N ILE A 76 -2.69 -17.55 1.52
CA ILE A 76 -2.72 -16.64 2.67
C ILE A 76 -2.93 -17.45 3.95
N ASP A 77 -2.04 -17.23 4.91
CA ASP A 77 -2.15 -17.69 6.28
C ASP A 77 -3.12 -16.81 7.08
N GLU A 78 -4.16 -17.43 7.64
CA GLU A 78 -5.20 -16.74 8.42
C GLU A 78 -4.64 -16.02 9.65
N PHE A 79 -3.66 -16.63 10.32
CA PHE A 79 -3.15 -16.07 11.56
C PHE A 79 -2.29 -14.84 11.28
N LYS A 80 -1.43 -14.91 10.26
CA LYS A 80 -0.62 -13.76 9.84
C LYS A 80 -1.49 -12.63 9.33
N ILE A 81 -2.52 -12.90 8.52
CA ILE A 81 -3.36 -11.83 7.99
C ILE A 81 -4.16 -11.14 9.09
N ALA A 82 -4.68 -11.89 10.06
CA ALA A 82 -5.34 -11.34 11.24
C ALA A 82 -4.40 -10.45 12.06
N LYS A 83 -3.15 -10.89 12.26
CA LYS A 83 -2.13 -10.09 12.96
C LYS A 83 -1.73 -8.83 12.21
N ILE A 84 -1.54 -8.91 10.90
CA ILE A 84 -1.26 -7.72 10.08
C ILE A 84 -2.45 -6.76 10.16
N ALA A 85 -3.69 -7.22 10.00
CA ALA A 85 -4.87 -6.37 10.10
C ALA A 85 -4.98 -5.70 11.48
N GLN A 86 -4.75 -6.47 12.55
CA GLN A 86 -4.70 -5.97 13.91
C GLN A 86 -3.68 -4.83 14.04
N TYR A 87 -2.42 -5.07 13.69
CA TYR A 87 -1.35 -4.08 13.85
C TYR A 87 -1.47 -2.88 12.92
N PHE A 88 -2.03 -3.08 11.72
CA PHE A 88 -2.26 -2.01 10.76
C PHE A 88 -3.35 -1.05 11.25
N ASN A 89 -4.40 -1.58 11.88
CA ASN A 89 -5.54 -0.79 12.37
C ASN A 89 -5.34 -0.26 13.79
N SER A 90 -4.44 -0.85 14.59
CA SER A 90 -4.17 -0.42 15.96
C SER A 90 -3.01 0.56 16.04
N SER A 91 -3.22 1.70 16.68
CA SER A 91 -2.11 2.51 17.23
C SER A 91 -1.50 1.75 18.42
N PRO A 92 -0.16 1.68 18.58
CA PRO A 92 0.89 2.45 17.90
C PRO A 92 1.49 1.79 16.65
N TYR A 93 1.13 0.54 16.34
CA TYR A 93 1.84 -0.25 15.32
C TYR A 93 1.46 0.07 13.87
N SER A 94 0.41 0.86 13.64
CA SER A 94 -0.10 1.16 12.30
C SER A 94 0.98 1.67 11.35
N ASN A 95 1.73 2.72 11.74
CA ASN A 95 2.75 3.32 10.89
C ASN A 95 3.92 2.38 10.60
N ILE A 96 4.35 1.61 11.60
CA ILE A 96 5.44 0.65 11.45
C ILE A 96 4.99 -0.51 10.55
N THR A 97 3.77 -1.01 10.73
CA THR A 97 3.18 -2.05 9.87
C THR A 97 3.07 -1.58 8.43
N LYS A 98 2.56 -0.36 8.19
CA LYS A 98 2.52 0.29 6.88
C LYS A 98 3.92 0.36 6.25
N SER A 99 4.91 0.78 7.02
CA SER A 99 6.31 0.84 6.56
C SER A 99 6.87 -0.54 6.22
N ARG A 100 6.61 -1.56 7.04
CA ARG A 100 7.10 -2.94 6.83
C ARG A 100 6.46 -3.63 5.63
N LEU A 101 5.22 -3.26 5.27
CA LEU A 101 4.57 -3.67 4.02
C LEU A 101 5.08 -2.90 2.79
N GLY A 102 5.90 -1.87 2.99
CA GLY A 102 6.40 -1.00 1.92
C GLY A 102 5.34 -0.04 1.38
N LEU A 103 4.34 0.31 2.21
CA LEU A 103 3.23 1.21 1.87
C LEU A 103 3.49 2.67 2.27
N SER A 104 4.39 2.90 3.22
CA SER A 104 4.86 4.25 3.58
C SER A 104 5.54 4.91 2.36
N PRO A 105 5.33 6.22 2.11
CA PRO A 105 4.62 7.21 2.94
C PRO A 105 3.12 7.36 2.64
N PHE A 106 2.54 6.50 1.81
CA PHE A 106 1.15 6.66 1.36
C PHE A 106 0.15 6.22 2.43
N GLU A 107 -1.05 6.82 2.38
CA GLU A 107 -2.20 6.20 3.04
C GLU A 107 -2.69 5.03 2.20
N ALA A 108 -3.13 3.97 2.89
CA ALA A 108 -3.35 2.69 2.27
C ALA A 108 -4.53 1.95 2.88
N ASP A 109 -5.29 1.30 2.00
CA ASP A 109 -6.38 0.38 2.31
C ASP A 109 -6.05 -0.95 1.65
N VAL A 110 -6.02 -1.99 2.47
CA VAL A 110 -5.86 -3.36 2.02
C VAL A 110 -7.11 -4.12 2.38
N ARG A 111 -7.79 -4.63 1.37
CA ARG A 111 -9.00 -5.42 1.52
C ARG A 111 -8.80 -6.80 0.93
N ILE A 112 -9.15 -7.82 1.71
CA ILE A 112 -9.13 -9.21 1.28
C ILE A 112 -10.55 -9.70 1.37
N SER A 113 -11.08 -10.17 0.25
CA SER A 113 -12.45 -10.65 0.15
C SER A 113 -12.51 -11.90 -0.71
N TYR A 114 -13.48 -12.76 -0.46
CA TYR A 114 -13.82 -13.84 -1.37
C TYR A 114 -14.35 -13.28 -2.72
N LEU A 115 -14.42 -14.14 -3.74
CA LEU A 115 -14.98 -13.77 -5.05
C LEU A 115 -16.47 -13.36 -4.99
N ASN A 116 -17.19 -13.81 -3.97
CA ASN A 116 -18.59 -13.43 -3.73
C ASN A 116 -18.75 -12.05 -3.06
N GLY A 117 -17.65 -11.36 -2.73
CA GLY A 117 -17.65 -10.04 -2.10
C GLY A 117 -17.64 -10.05 -0.57
N THR A 118 -17.70 -11.21 0.08
CA THR A 118 -17.57 -11.31 1.54
C THR A 118 -16.16 -10.96 1.98
N ASP A 119 -16.05 -10.04 2.94
CA ASP A 119 -14.76 -9.60 3.48
C ASP A 119 -14.16 -10.63 4.43
N ILE A 120 -12.87 -10.89 4.22
CA ILE A 120 -12.03 -11.73 5.09
C ILE A 120 -11.26 -10.84 6.06
N ALA A 121 -10.60 -9.80 5.52
CA ALA A 121 -9.81 -8.87 6.32
C ALA A 121 -9.81 -7.48 5.67
N THR A 122 -9.81 -6.45 6.51
CA THR A 122 -9.69 -5.05 6.10
C THR A 122 -8.61 -4.37 6.94
N MET A 123 -7.72 -3.66 6.27
CA MET A 123 -6.59 -2.97 6.88
C MET A 123 -6.57 -1.53 6.35
N GLY A 124 -6.56 -0.57 7.26
CA GLY A 124 -6.69 0.84 6.94
C GLY A 124 -8.13 1.29 6.78
N ALA A 125 -8.31 2.60 6.69
CA ALA A 125 -9.57 3.21 6.33
C ALA A 125 -9.62 3.38 4.81
N PRO A 126 -10.78 3.22 4.15
CA PRO A 126 -10.89 3.51 2.72
C PRO A 126 -10.61 5.00 2.44
N PRO A 127 -10.22 5.35 1.20
CA PRO A 127 -10.03 6.75 0.81
C PRO A 127 -11.30 7.56 1.04
N GLY A 128 -11.15 8.73 1.67
CA GLY A 128 -12.25 9.68 1.87
C GLY A 128 -12.62 10.42 0.59
N ALA A 129 -13.70 11.19 0.62
CA ALA A 129 -14.16 11.97 -0.54
C ALA A 129 -13.11 12.98 -1.06
N SER A 130 -12.20 13.43 -0.20
CA SER A 130 -11.13 14.39 -0.52
C SER A 130 -9.77 13.71 -0.80
N SER A 131 -9.75 12.39 -0.99
CA SER A 131 -8.52 11.63 -1.23
C SER A 131 -8.31 11.37 -2.73
N ILE A 132 -7.10 11.61 -3.23
CA ILE A 132 -6.72 11.25 -4.60
C ILE A 132 -6.10 9.85 -4.59
N VAL A 133 -6.81 8.89 -5.17
CA VAL A 133 -6.29 7.53 -5.35
C VAL A 133 -5.17 7.57 -6.38
N LEU A 134 -3.94 7.31 -5.93
CA LEU A 134 -2.74 7.28 -6.77
C LEU A 134 -2.58 5.93 -7.45
N SER A 135 -2.90 4.85 -6.74
CA SER A 135 -2.78 3.48 -7.25
C SER A 135 -3.85 2.58 -6.65
N SER A 136 -4.37 1.66 -7.47
CA SER A 136 -5.26 0.59 -7.02
C SER A 136 -4.86 -0.68 -7.75
N LYS A 137 -4.33 -1.66 -7.01
CA LYS A 137 -3.92 -2.95 -7.55
C LYS A 137 -4.65 -4.08 -6.84
N GLN A 138 -4.89 -5.16 -7.57
CA GLN A 138 -5.49 -6.36 -7.02
C GLN A 138 -4.80 -7.62 -7.50
N ARG A 139 -4.89 -8.68 -6.70
CA ARG A 139 -4.33 -9.99 -7.00
C ARG A 139 -5.25 -11.07 -6.45
N ILE A 140 -5.35 -12.18 -7.18
CA ILE A 140 -6.03 -13.39 -6.70
C ILE A 140 -5.05 -14.26 -5.92
N ALA A 141 -5.47 -14.69 -4.74
CA ALA A 141 -4.77 -15.60 -3.85
C ALA A 141 -5.73 -16.70 -3.33
N VAL A 142 -5.19 -17.72 -2.68
CA VAL A 142 -5.97 -18.76 -2.03
C VAL A 142 -6.05 -18.44 -0.54
N TYR A 143 -7.24 -18.54 0.04
CA TYR A 143 -7.49 -18.43 1.48
C TYR A 143 -8.43 -19.57 1.89
N LYS A 144 -7.98 -20.43 2.82
CA LYS A 144 -8.74 -21.63 3.25
C LYS A 144 -9.25 -22.51 2.11
N ASN A 145 -8.41 -22.80 1.12
CA ASN A 145 -8.73 -23.55 -0.11
C ASN A 145 -9.75 -22.88 -1.06
N GLU A 146 -10.11 -21.62 -0.83
CA GLU A 146 -10.98 -20.85 -1.71
C GLU A 146 -10.24 -19.68 -2.35
N SER A 147 -10.73 -19.19 -3.49
CA SER A 147 -10.15 -18.02 -4.16
C SER A 147 -10.57 -16.72 -3.46
N ALA A 148 -9.59 -15.89 -3.13
CA ALA A 148 -9.75 -14.58 -2.54
C ALA A 148 -9.06 -13.51 -3.41
N ILE A 149 -9.60 -12.29 -3.39
CA ILE A 149 -9.01 -11.11 -4.00
C ILE A 149 -8.38 -10.28 -2.90
N ILE A 150 -7.09 -9.99 -3.05
CA ILE A 150 -6.38 -8.97 -2.28
C ILE A 150 -6.39 -7.71 -3.12
N ARG A 151 -6.98 -6.63 -2.60
CA ARG A 151 -6.94 -5.29 -3.18
C ARG A 151 -6.11 -4.38 -2.29
N VAL A 152 -5.21 -3.63 -2.90
CA VAL A 152 -4.43 -2.57 -2.24
C VAL A 152 -4.72 -1.27 -2.97
N ARG A 153 -5.21 -0.28 -2.23
CA ARG A 153 -5.43 1.09 -2.71
C ARG A 153 -4.49 2.02 -1.96
N LEU A 154 -3.86 2.94 -2.69
CA LEU A 154 -3.00 3.97 -2.13
C LEU A 154 -3.48 5.34 -2.56
N TRP A 155 -3.46 6.29 -1.62
CA TRP A 155 -3.84 7.67 -1.86
C TRP A 155 -2.99 8.61 -1.02
N ASN A 156 -3.01 9.88 -1.41
CA ASN A 156 -2.59 10.98 -0.55
C ASN A 156 -3.82 11.72 -0.03
N ILE A 157 -3.70 12.22 1.20
CA ILE A 157 -4.61 13.22 1.73
C ILE A 157 -4.24 14.54 1.05
N GLN A 158 -5.18 15.20 0.38
CA GLN A 158 -4.93 16.58 -0.04
C GLN A 158 -4.70 17.41 1.21
N ALA A 159 -3.53 18.04 1.33
CA ALA A 159 -3.35 19.12 2.27
C ALA A 159 -4.31 20.24 1.83
N SER A 160 -5.36 20.44 2.62
CA SER A 160 -6.26 21.59 2.51
C SER A 160 -5.51 22.89 2.80
#